data_AF-A0A7C4T5W4-F1
#
_entry.id   AF-A0A7C4T5W4-F1
#
_cell.length_a   1.000
_cell.length_b   1.000
_cell.length_c   1.000
_cell.angle_alpha   90.00
_cell.angle_beta   90.00
_cell.angle_gamma   90.00
#
_symmetry.space_group_name_H-M   'P 1'
#
loop_
_entity.id
_entity.type
_entity.pdbx_description
1 polymer ?
#
loop_
_entity_poly.entity_id
_entity_poly.type
_entity_poly.pdbx_seq_one_letter_code
_entity_poly.pdbx_strand_id
1 'polypeptide(L)' 'MFDALTQKFSSVFRSLSGRGRITESNVADAMREVRKALLEADVNYHIVKQFCKDVQEAALGAEVIKS' A
#
# COMPACT_ATOMS: atom_id res chain seq x y z
N MET A 1 6.96 -12.60 -16.72
CA MET A 1 6.88 -11.12 -16.87
C MET A 1 6.19 -10.45 -15.69
N PHE A 2 5.17 -11.06 -15.08
CA PHE A 2 4.56 -10.58 -13.83
C PHE A 2 5.32 -10.97 -12.54
N ASP A 3 6.35 -11.82 -12.63
CA ASP A 3 7.07 -12.34 -11.45
C ASP A 3 7.75 -11.25 -10.61
N ALA A 4 8.31 -10.21 -11.25
CA ALA A 4 8.94 -9.10 -10.54
C ALA A 4 7.91 -8.32 -9.69
N LEU A 5 6.69 -8.20 -10.19
CA LEU A 5 5.59 -7.55 -9.49
C LEU A 5 5.12 -8.42 -8.32
N THR A 6 4.92 -9.72 -8.58
CA THR A 6 4.52 -10.71 -7.57
C THR A 6 5.52 -10.80 -6.41
N GLN A 7 6.83 -10.72 -6.69
CA GLN A 7 7.84 -10.71 -5.64
C GLN A 7 7.81 -9.43 -4.80
N LYS A 8 7.64 -8.25 -5.42
CA LYS A 8 7.53 -6.99 -4.68
C LYS A 8 6.32 -6.99 -3.75
N PHE A 9 5.15 -7.41 -4.24
CA PHE A 9 3.95 -7.52 -3.40
C PHE A 9 4.13 -8.52 -2.25
N SER A 10 4.72 -9.69 -2.53
CA SER A 10 5.00 -10.70 -1.51
C SER A 10 5.95 -10.21 -0.41
N SER A 11 6.88 -9.32 -0.73
CA SER A 11 7.77 -8.68 0.24
C SER A 11 7.03 -7.65 1.09
N VAL A 12 6.19 -6.82 0.47
CA VAL A 12 5.38 -5.80 1.15
C VAL A 12 4.41 -6.43 2.14
N PHE A 13 3.68 -7.48 1.72
CA PHE A 13 2.77 -8.21 2.60
C PHE A 13 3.49 -8.84 3.80
N ARG A 14 4.71 -9.36 3.61
CA ARG A 14 5.54 -9.91 4.70
C ARG A 14 5.95 -8.84 5.72
N SER A 15 6.22 -7.62 5.24
CA SER A 15 6.54 -6.48 6.10
C SER A 15 5.31 -5.98 6.88
N LEU A 16 4.12 -6.07 6.29
CA LEU A 16 2.88 -5.71 6.98
C LEU A 16 2.44 -6.78 7.99
N SER A 17 2.52 -8.07 7.64
CA SER A 17 2.07 -9.17 8.51
C SER A 17 2.99 -9.44 9.71
N GLY A 18 4.27 -9.02 9.66
CA GLY A 18 5.22 -9.14 10.76
C GLY A 18 5.07 -8.08 11.87
N ARG A 19 4.26 -7.04 11.65
CA ARG A 19 3.99 -5.99 12.64
C ARG A 19 2.59 -6.24 13.20
N GLY A 20 2.48 -6.80 14.40
CA GLY A 20 1.23 -7.22 15.04
C GLY A 20 0.16 -6.14 15.27
N ARG A 21 0.37 -4.91 14.77
CA ARG A 21 -0.61 -3.83 14.68
C ARG A 21 -0.30 -2.93 13.49
N ILE A 22 -1.31 -2.64 12.71
CA ILE A 22 -1.22 -1.63 11.65
C ILE A 22 -1.53 -0.27 12.27
N THR A 23 -0.56 0.64 12.20
CA THR A 23 -0.67 2.02 12.69
C THR A 23 -0.80 2.98 11.52
N GLU A 24 -1.39 4.16 11.75
CA GLU A 24 -1.54 5.19 10.70
C GLU A 24 -0.20 5.56 10.04
N SER A 25 0.88 5.61 10.83
CA SER A 25 2.23 5.90 10.34
C SER A 25 2.72 4.82 9.36
N ASN A 26 2.54 3.54 9.71
CA ASN A 26 2.96 2.43 8.86
C ASN A 26 2.17 2.39 7.55
N VAL A 27 0.87 2.72 7.60
CA VAL A 27 0.01 2.83 6.42
C VAL A 27 0.49 3.97 5.53
N ALA A 28 0.74 5.15 6.10
CA ALA A 28 1.20 6.32 5.35
C ALA A 28 2.54 6.06 4.64
N ASP A 29 3.48 5.39 5.32
CA ASP A 29 4.78 5.04 4.74
C ASP A 29 4.63 3.99 3.62
N ALA A 30 3.80 2.97 3.82
CA ALA A 30 3.51 1.98 2.79
C ALA A 30 2.83 2.60 1.56
N MET A 31 1.87 3.50 1.75
CA MET A 31 1.17 4.19 0.67
C MET A 31 2.10 5.09 -0.16
N ARG A 32 3.16 5.65 0.46
CA ARG A 32 4.18 6.42 -0.24
C ARG A 32 4.97 5.55 -1.22
N GLU A 33 5.38 4.36 -0.79
CA GLU A 33 6.08 3.39 -1.65
C GLU A 33 5.18 2.86 -2.77
N VAL A 34 3.92 2.55 -2.48
CA VAL A 34 2.93 2.12 -3.48
C VAL A 34 2.72 3.20 -4.54
N ARG A 35 2.58 4.47 -4.13
CA ARG A 35 2.44 5.59 -5.07
C ARG A 35 3.63 5.71 -6.00
N LYS A 36 4.86 5.57 -5.47
CA LYS A 36 6.08 5.63 -6.27
C LYS A 36 6.14 4.50 -7.29
N ALA A 37 5.85 3.28 -6.87
CA ALA A 37 5.83 2.11 -7.75
C ALA A 37 4.79 2.22 -8.87
N LEU A 38 3.62 2.81 -8.59
CA LEU A 38 2.58 3.02 -9.60
C LEU A 38 2.98 4.08 -10.62
N LEU A 39 3.64 5.16 -10.20
CA LEU A 39 4.14 6.19 -11.11
C LEU A 39 5.32 5.68 -11.96
N GLU A 40 6.21 4.86 -11.39
CA GLU A 40 7.30 4.20 -12.13
C GLU A 40 6.80 3.20 -13.18
N ALA A 41 5.57 2.70 -13.03
CA ALA A 41 4.92 1.78 -13.96
C ALA A 41 4.08 2.49 -15.04
N ASP A 42 4.30 3.80 -15.25
CA ASP A 42 3.56 4.64 -16.20
C ASP A 42 2.03 4.69 -15.98
N VAL A 43 1.58 4.53 -14.73
CA VAL A 43 0.15 4.68 -14.39
C VAL A 43 -0.22 6.16 -14.32
N ASN A 44 -1.40 6.51 -14.85
CA ASN A 44 -1.89 7.89 -14.83
C ASN A 44 -2.00 8.44 -13.40
N TYR A 45 -1.45 9.63 -13.19
CA TYR A 45 -1.44 10.32 -11.89
C TYR A 45 -2.82 10.42 -11.22
N HIS A 46 -3.89 10.66 -11.97
CA HIS A 46 -5.25 10.79 -11.43
C HIS A 46 -5.74 9.45 -10.86
N ILE A 47 -5.44 8.35 -11.55
CA ILE A 47 -5.75 6.99 -11.09
C ILE A 47 -4.95 6.67 -9.83
N VAL A 48 -3.65 6.96 -9.83
CA VAL A 48 -2.78 6.73 -8.67
C VAL A 48 -3.27 7.52 -7.45
N LYS A 49 -3.63 8.79 -7.64
CA LYS A 49 -4.13 9.64 -6.56
C LYS A 49 -5.42 9.11 -5.97
N GLN A 50 -6.38 8.72 -6.81
CA GLN A 50 -7.66 8.19 -6.37
C GLN A 50 -7.48 6.84 -5.65
N PHE A 51 -6.71 5.92 -6.26
CA PHE A 51 -6.39 4.63 -5.68
C PHE A 51 -5.74 4.76 -4.31
N CYS A 52 -4.74 5.63 -4.17
CA CYS A 52 -4.08 5.83 -2.88
C CYS A 52 -5.03 6.40 -1.83
N LYS A 53 -5.97 7.28 -2.22
CA LYS A 53 -6.96 7.85 -1.33
C LYS A 53 -7.94 6.79 -0.83
N ASP A 54 -8.49 6.00 -1.75
CA ASP A 54 -9.47 4.96 -1.43
C ASP A 54 -8.87 3.88 -0.52
N VAL A 55 -7.62 3.47 -0.78
CA VAL A 55 -6.90 2.50 0.05
C VAL A 55 -6.58 3.07 1.44
N GLN A 56 -6.20 4.35 1.53
CA GLN A 56 -5.93 4.99 2.82
C GLN A 56 -7.21 5.14 3.65
N GLU A 57 -8.33 5.54 3.04
CA GLU A 57 -9.64 5.61 3.71
C GLU A 57 -10.10 4.22 4.17
N ALA A 58 -9.92 3.18 3.34
CA ALA A 58 -10.24 1.81 3.72
C ALA A 58 -9.35 1.28 4.86
N ALA A 59 -8.05 1.60 4.85
CA ALA A 59 -7.11 1.15 5.88
C ALA A 59 -7.32 1.84 7.25
N LEU A 60 -7.80 3.08 7.24
CA LEU A 60 -8.16 3.83 8.45
C LEU A 60 -9.58 3.52 8.93
N GLY A 61 -10.50 3.26 8.01
CA GLY A 61 -11.93 3.05 8.28
C GLY A 61 -12.30 1.59 8.56
N ALA A 62 -11.61 0.62 7.98
CA ALA A 62 -11.70 -0.77 8.43
C ALA A 62 -10.99 -0.87 9.79
N GLU A 63 -11.47 -1.73 10.69
CA GLU A 63 -10.95 -1.94 12.05
C GLU A 63 -9.52 -2.50 12.13
N VAL A 64 -8.61 -2.08 11.24
CA VAL A 64 -7.21 -2.47 11.21
C VAL A 64 -6.43 -1.89 12.39
N ILE A 65 -6.89 -0.77 12.97
CA ILE A 65 -6.31 -0.13 14.17
C ILE A 65 -6.75 -0.85 15.46
N LYS A 66 -7.85 -1.61 15.42
CA LYS A 66 -8.47 -2.25 16.59
C LYS A 66 -8.10 -3.72 16.80
N SER A 67 -7.42 -4.37 15.85
CA SER A 67 -6.92 -5.75 16.01
C SER A 67 -5.48 -5.77 16.50
#